data_AF-A0A936IIJ1-F1
#
_entry.id   AF-A0A936IIJ1-F1
#
_cell.length_a   1.000
_cell.length_b   1.000
_cell.length_c   1.000
_cell.angle_alpha   90.00
_cell.angle_beta   90.00
_cell.angle_gamma   90.00
#
_symmetry.space_group_name_H-M   'P 1'
#
loop_
_entity.id
_entity.type
_entity.pdbx_description
1 polymer ?
#
loop_
_entity_poly.entity_id
_entity_poly.type
_entity_poly.pdbx_seq_one_letter_code
_entity_poly.pdbx_strand_id
1 'polypeptide(L)'
;MRTLLATFSVLAAALAAHAQGTVQWQTDPRTAIAQAKATGKPLMVYVRASSSERSGDDDVDRDHQRSFRDQRVLRIAASFIPLRLSASRDRAILGEFGLSQSASMEMAFVSPDGESLGPTLSAGGIGQPESLAKRLRQALDAYGTKIYQKELKPIIDDKDAKTDALRNALNRVADLGVRAADRDVIAVLERENLDPPIRNAALATLAALSTPASAKHLLKLAREDDATALKQLEKLTPIGAEALLDEITDKDGNVDFAAYNAVVRSCRIAAPKAKKFFENAAPAVAAKEVERVVGLAKTAIQNWKRDNE
;
A
#
# COMPACT_ATOMS: atom_id res chain seq x y z
N MET A 1 17.23 -50.07 -25.18
CA MET A 1 17.15 -48.97 -26.15
C MET A 1 16.23 -47.91 -25.53
N ARG A 2 16.78 -46.71 -25.31
CA ARG A 2 16.25 -45.63 -24.44
C ARG A 2 15.42 -44.64 -25.26
N THR A 3 14.25 -44.23 -24.76
CA THR A 3 13.56 -42.99 -25.15
C THR A 3 12.62 -42.59 -23.99
N LEU A 4 13.15 -41.91 -22.96
CA LEU A 4 13.05 -40.46 -22.70
C LEU A 4 11.62 -39.93 -22.53
N LEU A 5 11.13 -40.00 -21.28
CA LEU A 5 10.10 -39.10 -20.75
C LEU A 5 10.68 -37.66 -20.71
N ALA A 6 10.05 -36.72 -21.41
CA ALA A 6 10.28 -35.30 -21.21
C ALA A 6 9.14 -34.73 -20.35
N THR A 7 9.44 -34.58 -19.07
CA THR A 7 8.67 -33.83 -18.08
C THR A 7 8.60 -32.35 -18.49
N PHE A 8 7.40 -31.87 -18.80
CA PHE A 8 7.08 -30.44 -18.83
C PHE A 8 6.87 -29.95 -17.38
N SER A 9 7.95 -29.48 -16.74
CA SER A 9 7.86 -28.59 -15.58
C SER A 9 8.01 -27.16 -16.08
N VAL A 10 6.90 -26.44 -16.20
CA VAL A 10 6.92 -24.98 -16.36
C VAL A 10 5.91 -24.39 -15.38
N LEU A 11 6.34 -23.29 -14.77
CA LEU A 11 5.59 -22.38 -13.89
C LEU A 11 5.52 -22.71 -12.39
N ALA A 12 6.70 -22.70 -11.75
CA ALA A 12 6.82 -22.26 -10.36
C ALA A 12 7.98 -21.26 -10.24
N ALA A 13 7.74 -20.02 -10.69
CA ALA A 13 8.62 -18.88 -10.45
C ALA A 13 7.79 -17.67 -10.01
N ALA A 14 6.98 -17.87 -8.98
CA ALA A 14 6.24 -16.81 -8.32
C ALA A 14 6.31 -17.05 -6.82
N LEU A 15 7.50 -16.92 -6.22
CA LEU A 15 7.75 -16.74 -4.78
C LEU A 15 9.25 -16.80 -4.51
N ALA A 16 9.95 -15.66 -4.67
CA ALA A 16 11.16 -15.28 -3.94
C ALA A 16 11.84 -14.08 -4.62
N ALA A 17 11.32 -12.87 -4.40
CA ALA A 17 12.05 -11.63 -4.68
C ALA A 17 12.02 -10.72 -3.45
N HIS A 18 12.39 -11.27 -2.29
CA HIS A 18 12.74 -10.49 -1.11
C HIS A 18 14.20 -10.85 -0.78
N ALA A 19 15.15 -10.08 -1.33
CA ALA A 19 16.55 -9.91 -0.88
C ALA A 19 17.56 -9.65 -2.02
N GLN A 20 17.27 -8.75 -2.94
CA GLN A 20 18.37 -8.06 -3.63
C GLN A 20 18.33 -6.61 -3.16
N GLY A 21 19.34 -6.18 -2.39
CA GLY A 21 19.39 -4.86 -1.73
C GLY A 21 19.53 -3.68 -2.71
N THR A 22 18.97 -3.78 -3.91
CA THR A 22 18.95 -2.78 -4.97
C THR A 22 17.79 -3.02 -5.93
N VAL A 23 17.32 -1.96 -6.59
CA VAL A 23 16.27 -2.01 -7.63
C VAL A 23 16.76 -2.81 -8.85
N GLN A 24 15.92 -3.73 -9.32
CA GLN A 24 16.21 -4.62 -10.46
C GLN A 24 15.82 -3.99 -11.80
N TRP A 25 16.66 -3.09 -12.30
CA TRP A 25 16.37 -2.32 -13.51
C TRP A 25 16.36 -3.16 -14.79
N GLN A 26 15.24 -3.13 -15.53
CA GLN A 26 15.20 -3.56 -16.92
C GLN A 26 15.79 -2.49 -17.84
N THR A 27 16.22 -2.89 -19.03
CA THR A 27 16.79 -1.96 -20.03
C THR A 27 16.12 -2.03 -21.39
N ASP A 28 15.24 -3.01 -21.62
CA ASP A 28 14.42 -3.09 -22.83
C ASP A 28 13.03 -2.50 -22.55
N PRO A 29 12.67 -1.36 -23.17
CA PRO A 29 11.36 -0.74 -22.97
C PRO A 29 10.19 -1.65 -23.38
N ARG A 30 10.34 -2.44 -24.44
CA ARG A 30 9.24 -3.27 -24.96
C ARG A 30 8.88 -4.37 -23.98
N THR A 31 9.89 -5.07 -23.46
CA THR A 31 9.72 -6.09 -22.42
C THR A 31 9.11 -5.49 -21.16
N ALA A 32 9.58 -4.32 -20.71
CA ALA A 32 9.04 -3.67 -19.51
C ALA A 32 7.57 -3.26 -19.67
N ILE A 33 7.18 -2.69 -20.83
CA ILE A 33 5.78 -2.34 -21.13
C ILE A 33 4.90 -3.60 -21.18
N ALA A 34 5.36 -4.67 -21.83
CA ALA A 34 4.62 -5.92 -21.90
C ALA A 34 4.39 -6.51 -20.50
N GLN A 35 5.41 -6.49 -19.65
CA GLN A 35 5.29 -6.95 -18.26
C GLN A 35 4.36 -6.06 -17.43
N ALA A 36 4.44 -4.73 -17.60
CA ALA A 36 3.55 -3.78 -16.92
C ALA A 36 2.09 -4.07 -17.25
N LYS A 37 1.77 -4.29 -18.54
CA LYS A 37 0.42 -4.68 -18.99
C LYS A 37 -0.01 -6.04 -18.45
N ALA A 38 0.86 -7.04 -18.51
CA ALA A 38 0.55 -8.39 -18.03
C ALA A 38 0.30 -8.45 -16.51
N THR A 39 1.01 -7.64 -15.74
CA THR A 39 0.92 -7.63 -14.26
C THR A 39 0.01 -6.54 -13.71
N GLY A 40 -0.45 -5.61 -14.56
CA GLY A 40 -1.20 -4.42 -14.14
C GLY A 40 -0.41 -3.53 -13.16
N LYS A 41 0.92 -3.52 -13.25
CA LYS A 41 1.81 -2.68 -12.43
C LYS A 41 2.28 -1.46 -13.21
N PRO A 42 2.33 -0.27 -12.59
CA PRO A 42 2.87 0.93 -13.24
C PRO A 42 4.38 0.80 -13.50
N LEU A 43 4.91 1.58 -14.44
CA LEU A 43 6.34 1.66 -14.69
C LEU A 43 6.98 2.78 -13.87
N MET A 44 8.18 2.50 -13.36
CA MET A 44 9.11 3.49 -12.81
C MET A 44 10.26 3.62 -13.82
N VAL A 45 10.31 4.73 -14.54
CA VAL A 45 11.24 4.93 -15.66
C VAL A 45 12.35 5.90 -15.24
N TYR A 46 13.59 5.44 -15.18
CA TYR A 46 14.76 6.24 -14.83
C TYR A 46 15.65 6.47 -16.05
N VAL A 47 15.91 7.73 -16.40
CA VAL A 47 16.81 8.10 -17.49
C VAL A 47 18.19 8.40 -16.93
N ARG A 48 19.17 7.60 -17.32
CA ARG A 48 20.57 7.83 -16.96
C ARG A 48 21.23 8.80 -17.93
N ALA A 49 22.07 9.69 -17.40
CA ALA A 49 22.90 10.57 -18.20
C ALA A 49 23.75 9.84 -19.24
N SER A 50 24.06 10.54 -20.33
CA SER A 50 24.97 10.07 -21.36
C SER A 50 26.41 9.97 -20.82
N SER A 51 27.27 9.16 -21.43
CA SER A 51 28.65 8.98 -20.97
C SER A 51 29.48 10.28 -21.04
N SER A 52 29.14 11.21 -21.94
CA SER A 52 29.78 12.52 -22.06
C SER A 52 29.39 13.50 -20.95
N GLU A 53 28.19 13.38 -20.39
CA GLU A 53 27.67 14.20 -19.30
C GLU A 53 28.17 13.75 -17.92
N ARG A 54 28.66 12.50 -17.79
CA ARG A 54 29.10 11.94 -16.51
C ARG A 54 30.43 12.47 -16.00
N SER A 55 31.17 13.24 -16.79
CA SER A 55 32.57 13.63 -16.52
C SER A 55 32.76 14.58 -15.31
N GLY A 56 31.74 14.83 -14.49
CA GLY A 56 31.82 15.65 -13.27
C GLY A 56 30.73 15.37 -12.21
N ASP A 57 29.93 14.30 -12.36
CA ASP A 57 28.69 14.07 -11.60
C ASP A 57 28.72 12.80 -10.71
N ASP A 58 29.91 12.34 -10.32
CA ASP A 58 30.11 11.12 -9.54
C ASP A 58 29.37 11.13 -8.18
N ASP A 59 29.16 12.32 -7.61
CA ASP A 59 28.39 12.48 -6.37
C ASP A 59 26.89 12.31 -6.59
N VAL A 60 26.35 12.79 -7.73
CA VAL A 60 24.92 12.61 -8.09
C VAL A 60 24.60 11.14 -8.35
N ASP A 61 25.45 10.45 -9.13
CA ASP A 61 25.28 9.01 -9.40
C ASP A 61 25.35 8.21 -8.07
N ARG A 62 26.24 8.60 -7.15
CA ARG A 62 26.36 7.97 -5.81
C ARG A 62 25.11 8.19 -4.96
N ASP A 63 24.58 9.40 -4.94
CA ASP A 63 23.36 9.73 -4.19
C ASP A 63 22.14 8.96 -4.73
N HIS A 64 22.01 8.85 -6.05
CA HIS A 64 20.96 8.04 -6.67
C HIS A 64 21.09 6.56 -6.26
N GLN A 65 22.30 6.00 -6.30
CA GLN A 65 22.54 4.62 -5.85
C GLN A 65 22.20 4.44 -4.37
N ARG A 66 22.48 5.44 -3.51
CA ARG A 66 22.09 5.41 -2.11
C ARG A 66 20.58 5.31 -1.95
N SER A 67 19.83 6.15 -2.67
CA SER A 67 18.37 6.12 -2.66
C SER A 67 17.80 4.79 -3.16
N PHE A 68 18.36 4.21 -4.21
CA PHE A 68 17.90 2.91 -4.74
C PHE A 68 18.18 1.71 -3.83
N ARG A 69 18.99 1.89 -2.77
CA ARG A 69 19.28 0.87 -1.74
C ARG A 69 18.52 1.11 -0.45
N ASP A 70 17.86 2.27 -0.31
CA ASP A 70 17.03 2.57 0.84
C ASP A 70 15.87 1.58 0.94
N GLN A 71 15.65 1.00 2.13
CA GLN A 71 14.67 -0.05 2.32
C GLN A 71 13.23 0.42 2.10
N ARG A 72 12.93 1.70 2.33
CA ARG A 72 11.61 2.28 2.07
C ARG A 72 11.39 2.36 0.56
N VAL A 73 12.37 2.87 -0.18
CA VAL A 73 12.34 2.95 -1.64
C VAL A 73 12.18 1.56 -2.25
N LEU A 74 13.00 0.58 -1.83
CA LEU A 74 12.94 -0.79 -2.35
C LEU A 74 11.57 -1.44 -2.16
N ARG A 75 10.96 -1.25 -0.98
CA ARG A 75 9.64 -1.79 -0.67
C ARG A 75 8.56 -1.23 -1.59
N ILE A 76 8.58 0.07 -1.84
CA ILE A 76 7.58 0.73 -2.69
C ILE A 76 7.86 0.44 -4.17
N ALA A 77 9.12 0.44 -4.58
CA ALA A 77 9.55 0.14 -5.95
C ALA A 77 9.15 -1.28 -6.41
N ALA A 78 8.97 -2.24 -5.48
CA ALA A 78 8.47 -3.58 -5.79
C ALA A 78 7.04 -3.60 -6.38
N SER A 79 6.27 -2.52 -6.18
CA SER A 79 4.96 -2.30 -6.78
C SER A 79 5.03 -1.78 -8.22
N PHE A 80 6.22 -1.46 -8.72
CA PHE A 80 6.45 -0.98 -10.08
C PHE A 80 7.18 -2.01 -10.94
N ILE A 81 7.15 -1.78 -12.25
CA ILE A 81 8.12 -2.34 -13.20
C ILE A 81 9.26 -1.32 -13.39
N PRO A 82 10.45 -1.55 -12.83
CA PRO A 82 11.60 -0.65 -12.97
C PRO A 82 12.23 -0.74 -14.36
N LEU A 83 12.26 0.37 -15.08
CA LEU A 83 12.87 0.52 -16.40
C LEU A 83 13.96 1.60 -16.35
N ARG A 84 15.15 1.28 -16.84
CA ARG A 84 16.27 2.21 -16.94
C ARG A 84 16.61 2.47 -18.41
N LEU A 85 16.53 3.73 -18.80
CA LEU A 85 16.81 4.21 -20.14
C LEU A 85 18.12 5.01 -20.18
N SER A 86 18.69 5.11 -21.37
CA SER A 86 19.86 5.93 -21.67
C SER A 86 19.42 7.16 -22.46
N ALA A 87 19.80 8.36 -22.00
CA ALA A 87 19.48 9.62 -22.66
C ALA A 87 19.99 9.70 -24.13
N SER A 88 21.07 8.97 -24.46
CA SER A 88 21.64 8.95 -25.82
C SER A 88 21.00 7.88 -26.72
N ARG A 89 20.82 6.66 -26.20
CA ARG A 89 20.32 5.52 -26.99
C ARG A 89 18.80 5.53 -27.13
N ASP A 90 18.10 5.88 -26.06
CA ASP A 90 16.65 5.68 -25.93
C ASP A 90 15.88 7.00 -26.13
N ARG A 91 16.52 8.04 -26.69
CA ARG A 91 15.96 9.39 -26.86
C ARG A 91 14.59 9.39 -27.54
N ALA A 92 14.42 8.58 -28.57
CA ALA A 92 13.19 8.54 -29.36
C ALA A 92 11.97 8.06 -28.56
N ILE A 93 12.16 7.20 -27.56
CA ILE A 93 11.07 6.61 -26.77
C ILE A 93 10.77 7.40 -25.49
N LEU A 94 11.58 8.39 -25.11
CA LEU A 94 11.37 9.18 -23.89
C LEU A 94 10.00 9.86 -23.87
N GLY A 95 9.53 10.35 -25.03
CA GLY A 95 8.22 10.98 -25.16
C GLY A 95 7.05 10.07 -24.83
N GLU A 96 7.17 8.75 -25.06
CA GLU A 96 6.14 7.76 -24.68
C GLU A 96 5.94 7.67 -23.17
N PHE A 97 6.94 8.10 -22.39
CA PHE A 97 6.91 8.13 -20.93
C PHE A 97 6.66 9.53 -20.36
N GLY A 98 6.32 10.51 -21.21
CA GLY A 98 6.11 11.90 -20.82
C GLY A 98 7.41 12.63 -20.43
N LEU A 99 8.56 12.14 -20.88
CA LEU A 99 9.87 12.74 -20.64
C LEU A 99 10.32 13.57 -21.85
N SER A 100 11.08 14.65 -21.58
CA SER A 100 11.74 15.41 -22.65
C SER A 100 12.77 14.55 -23.38
N GLN A 101 13.00 14.82 -24.68
CA GLN A 101 14.10 14.20 -25.42
C GLN A 101 15.49 14.61 -24.89
N SER A 102 15.55 15.69 -24.10
CA SER A 102 16.74 16.14 -23.38
C SER A 102 16.81 15.65 -21.93
N ALA A 103 15.89 14.77 -21.50
CA ALA A 103 15.87 14.27 -20.13
C ALA A 103 17.18 13.55 -19.81
N SER A 104 17.78 13.91 -18.68
CA SER A 104 19.01 13.33 -18.16
C SER A 104 18.92 13.32 -16.64
N MET A 105 19.23 12.18 -16.02
CA MET A 105 19.09 11.99 -14.57
C MET A 105 17.69 12.34 -14.05
N GLU A 106 16.66 11.93 -14.78
CA GLU A 106 15.26 12.22 -14.49
C GLU A 106 14.46 10.91 -14.36
N MET A 107 13.39 10.94 -13.56
CA MET A 107 12.51 9.79 -13.36
C MET A 107 11.06 10.15 -13.64
N ALA A 108 10.38 9.29 -14.41
CA ALA A 108 8.96 9.37 -14.67
C ALA A 108 8.23 8.14 -14.12
N PHE A 109 6.93 8.30 -13.87
CA PHE A 109 6.05 7.23 -13.43
C PHE A 109 4.84 7.20 -14.35
N VAL A 110 4.57 6.05 -14.96
CA VAL A 110 3.47 5.91 -15.92
C VAL A 110 2.66 4.65 -15.64
N SER A 111 1.37 4.71 -15.97
CA SER A 111 0.50 3.53 -15.97
C SER A 111 0.92 2.53 -17.05
N PRO A 112 0.43 1.27 -17.01
CA PRO A 112 0.67 0.28 -18.08
C PRO A 112 0.28 0.75 -19.48
N ASP A 113 -0.65 1.70 -19.57
CA ASP A 113 -1.14 2.28 -20.82
C ASP A 113 -0.37 3.54 -21.26
N GLY A 114 0.70 3.90 -20.54
CA GLY A 114 1.58 5.03 -20.87
C GLY A 114 1.10 6.38 -20.35
N GLU A 115 -0.06 6.47 -19.70
CA GLU A 115 -0.49 7.73 -19.07
C GLU A 115 0.39 8.09 -17.87
N SER A 116 0.76 9.37 -17.75
CA SER A 116 1.56 9.92 -16.64
C SER A 116 0.83 9.82 -15.30
N LEU A 117 1.58 9.45 -14.25
CA LEU A 117 1.13 9.36 -12.86
C LEU A 117 1.59 10.58 -12.03
N GLY A 118 1.75 11.73 -12.69
CA GLY A 118 2.10 13.02 -12.10
C GLY A 118 3.48 13.53 -12.52
N PRO A 119 4.04 14.52 -11.80
CA PRO A 119 5.30 15.14 -12.20
C PRO A 119 6.47 14.16 -12.23
N THR A 120 7.45 14.48 -13.08
CA THR A 120 8.74 13.80 -13.08
C THR A 120 9.55 14.22 -11.84
N LEU A 121 10.58 13.44 -11.52
CA LEU A 121 11.52 13.71 -10.43
C LEU A 121 12.90 14.00 -11.04
N SER A 122 13.45 15.16 -10.73
CA SER A 122 14.80 15.54 -11.15
C SER A 122 15.89 14.85 -10.31
N ALA A 123 17.14 14.95 -10.76
CA ALA A 123 18.30 14.34 -10.11
C ALA A 123 18.35 14.59 -8.59
N GLY A 124 18.23 15.85 -8.15
CA GLY A 124 18.26 16.19 -6.72
C GLY A 124 17.17 15.49 -5.90
N GLY A 125 15.98 15.28 -6.48
CA GLY A 125 14.90 14.55 -5.83
C GLY A 125 15.14 13.03 -5.79
N ILE A 126 15.78 12.47 -6.83
CA ILE A 126 16.14 11.05 -6.88
C ILE A 126 17.25 10.75 -5.86
N GLY A 127 18.23 11.65 -5.68
CA GLY A 127 19.32 11.52 -4.72
C GLY A 127 18.91 11.56 -3.24
N GLN A 128 17.64 11.89 -2.95
CA GLN A 128 17.09 11.94 -1.61
C GLN A 128 16.09 10.79 -1.39
N PRO A 129 16.38 9.82 -0.52
CA PRO A 129 15.52 8.65 -0.32
C PRO A 129 14.10 9.01 0.10
N GLU A 130 13.93 10.01 0.98
CA GLU A 130 12.63 10.50 1.43
C GLU A 130 11.82 11.09 0.29
N SER A 131 12.43 11.96 -0.53
CA SER A 131 11.80 12.59 -1.68
C SER A 131 11.37 11.56 -2.73
N LEU A 132 12.25 10.58 -3.02
CA LEU A 132 11.95 9.48 -3.94
C LEU A 132 10.83 8.58 -3.42
N ALA A 133 10.88 8.18 -2.14
CA ALA A 133 9.84 7.36 -1.52
C ALA A 133 8.47 8.07 -1.54
N LYS A 134 8.44 9.36 -1.18
CA LYS A 134 7.23 10.18 -1.26
C LYS A 134 6.67 10.22 -2.68
N ARG A 135 7.51 10.44 -3.69
CA ARG A 135 7.07 10.50 -5.09
C ARG A 135 6.53 9.15 -5.58
N LEU A 136 7.19 8.04 -5.22
CA LEU A 136 6.72 6.70 -5.53
C LEU A 136 5.33 6.42 -4.97
N ARG A 137 5.07 6.80 -3.70
CA ARG A 137 3.74 6.67 -3.09
C ARG A 137 2.69 7.50 -3.82
N GLN A 138 3.00 8.76 -4.11
CA GLN A 138 2.09 9.63 -4.87
C GLN A 138 1.74 9.05 -6.25
N ALA A 139 2.69 8.42 -6.94
CA ALA A 139 2.44 7.77 -8.22
C ALA A 139 1.54 6.53 -8.06
N LEU A 140 1.73 5.72 -7.02
CA LEU A 140 0.84 4.59 -6.71
C LEU A 140 -0.56 5.07 -6.31
N ASP A 141 -0.68 6.12 -5.51
CA ASP A 141 -1.96 6.71 -5.11
C ASP A 141 -2.72 7.24 -6.33
N ALA A 142 -2.04 7.94 -7.23
CA ALA A 142 -2.61 8.41 -8.49
C ALA A 142 -3.07 7.24 -9.37
N TYR A 143 -2.26 6.18 -9.47
CA TYR A 143 -2.59 4.99 -10.22
C TYR A 143 -3.81 4.25 -9.65
N GLY A 144 -3.80 3.98 -8.34
CA GLY A 144 -4.91 3.34 -7.63
C GLY A 144 -6.20 4.14 -7.75
N THR A 145 -6.14 5.47 -7.57
CA THR A 145 -7.29 6.36 -7.74
C THR A 145 -7.86 6.27 -9.15
N LYS A 146 -7.00 6.24 -10.18
CA LYS A 146 -7.45 6.14 -11.57
C LYS A 146 -8.15 4.81 -11.85
N ILE A 147 -7.55 3.68 -11.46
CA ILE A 147 -8.17 2.36 -11.61
C ILE A 147 -9.49 2.32 -10.86
N TYR A 148 -9.51 2.86 -9.64
CA TYR A 148 -10.70 2.91 -8.83
C TYR A 148 -11.84 3.64 -9.54
N GLN A 149 -11.61 4.86 -10.01
CA GLN A 149 -12.65 5.67 -10.65
C GLN A 149 -13.12 5.07 -11.97
N LYS A 150 -12.22 4.53 -12.80
CA LYS A 150 -12.57 4.04 -14.14
C LYS A 150 -13.15 2.63 -14.14
N GLU A 151 -12.66 1.74 -13.28
CA GLU A 151 -12.92 0.29 -13.39
C GLU A 151 -13.64 -0.27 -12.17
N LEU A 152 -13.24 0.11 -10.95
CA LEU A 152 -13.75 -0.55 -9.74
C LEU A 152 -15.01 0.09 -9.19
N LYS A 153 -15.06 1.43 -9.14
CA LYS A 153 -16.18 2.19 -8.59
C LYS A 153 -17.50 1.89 -9.33
N PRO A 154 -17.56 1.79 -10.67
CA PRO A 154 -18.80 1.41 -11.35
C PRO A 154 -19.34 0.04 -10.89
N ILE A 155 -18.48 -0.93 -10.62
CA ILE A 155 -18.86 -2.26 -10.12
C ILE A 155 -19.28 -2.17 -8.64
N ILE A 156 -18.56 -1.38 -7.84
CA ILE A 156 -18.84 -1.19 -6.42
C ILE A 156 -20.15 -0.43 -6.20
N ASP A 157 -20.49 0.54 -7.06
CA ASP A 157 -21.72 1.33 -6.96
C ASP A 157 -22.94 0.58 -7.52
N ASP A 158 -22.73 -0.37 -8.43
CA ASP A 158 -23.79 -1.19 -9.00
C ASP A 158 -24.37 -2.16 -7.94
N LYS A 159 -25.67 -2.03 -7.69
CA LYS A 159 -26.42 -2.85 -6.73
C LYS A 159 -26.67 -4.27 -7.25
N ASP A 160 -26.69 -4.43 -8.57
CA ASP A 160 -26.95 -5.69 -9.27
C ASP A 160 -25.65 -6.37 -9.75
N ALA A 161 -24.49 -5.83 -9.33
CA ALA A 161 -23.19 -6.39 -9.64
C ALA A 161 -23.11 -7.86 -9.22
N LYS A 162 -22.63 -8.71 -10.13
CA LYS A 162 -22.40 -10.14 -9.84
C LYS A 162 -21.47 -10.29 -8.64
N THR A 163 -21.80 -11.22 -7.74
CA THR A 163 -21.03 -11.52 -6.51
C THR A 163 -19.52 -11.61 -6.76
N ASP A 164 -19.09 -12.40 -7.73
CA ASP A 164 -17.65 -12.54 -8.02
C ASP A 164 -16.99 -11.25 -8.52
N ALA A 165 -17.69 -10.46 -9.34
CA ALA A 165 -17.18 -9.19 -9.84
C ALA A 165 -17.02 -8.18 -8.70
N LEU A 166 -18.03 -8.05 -7.84
CA LEU A 166 -17.99 -7.15 -6.69
C LEU A 166 -16.91 -7.57 -5.69
N ARG A 167 -16.80 -8.86 -5.39
CA ARG A 167 -15.74 -9.40 -4.52
C ARG A 167 -14.35 -9.09 -5.07
N ASN A 168 -14.14 -9.30 -6.37
CA ASN A 168 -12.86 -9.02 -7.00
C ASN A 168 -12.55 -7.52 -7.01
N ALA A 169 -13.55 -6.66 -7.21
CA ALA A 169 -13.38 -5.21 -7.13
C ALA A 169 -12.96 -4.76 -5.73
N LEU A 170 -13.62 -5.27 -4.68
CA LEU A 170 -13.27 -4.99 -3.28
C LEU A 170 -11.85 -5.45 -2.93
N ASN A 171 -11.48 -6.68 -3.29
CA ASN A 171 -10.12 -7.18 -3.09
C ASN A 171 -9.09 -6.32 -3.83
N ARG A 172 -9.41 -5.89 -5.06
CA ARG A 172 -8.52 -5.03 -5.83
C ARG A 172 -8.36 -3.64 -5.21
N VAL A 173 -9.42 -3.08 -4.62
CA VAL A 173 -9.34 -1.84 -3.81
C VAL A 173 -8.37 -2.01 -2.64
N ALA A 174 -8.47 -3.15 -1.92
CA ALA A 174 -7.59 -3.47 -0.80
C ALA A 174 -6.13 -3.60 -1.26
N ASP A 175 -5.87 -4.35 -2.34
CA ASP A 175 -4.52 -4.58 -2.88
C ASP A 175 -3.86 -3.29 -3.37
N LEU A 176 -4.64 -2.38 -3.95
CA LEU A 176 -4.17 -1.08 -4.42
C LEU A 176 -4.11 -0.02 -3.30
N GLY A 177 -4.67 -0.31 -2.12
CA GLY A 177 -4.68 0.62 -0.98
C GLY A 177 -5.47 1.91 -1.25
N VAL A 178 -6.56 1.85 -2.03
CA VAL A 178 -7.31 3.06 -2.45
C VAL A 178 -8.12 3.63 -1.29
N ARG A 179 -7.48 4.46 -0.45
CA ARG A 179 -8.09 5.02 0.77
C ARG A 179 -9.37 5.81 0.51
N ALA A 180 -9.50 6.43 -0.68
CA ALA A 180 -10.70 7.18 -1.08
C ALA A 180 -11.96 6.31 -1.28
N ALA A 181 -11.81 4.99 -1.34
CA ALA A 181 -12.93 4.06 -1.50
C ALA A 181 -13.64 3.71 -0.18
N ASP A 182 -13.16 4.19 0.98
CA ASP A 182 -13.67 3.79 2.29
C ASP A 182 -15.18 3.98 2.46
N ARG A 183 -15.71 5.14 2.04
CA ARG A 183 -17.16 5.44 2.09
C ARG A 183 -17.98 4.53 1.19
N ASP A 184 -17.48 4.24 -0.01
CA ASP A 184 -18.18 3.40 -0.97
C ASP A 184 -18.20 1.93 -0.50
N VAL A 185 -17.10 1.46 0.11
CA VAL A 185 -17.04 0.13 0.74
C VAL A 185 -17.97 0.04 1.95
N ILE A 186 -18.08 1.11 2.75
CA ILE A 186 -19.07 1.20 3.84
C ILE A 186 -20.49 1.10 3.28
N ALA A 187 -20.80 1.83 2.20
CA ALA A 187 -22.11 1.78 1.56
C ALA A 187 -22.47 0.38 1.02
N VAL A 188 -21.48 -0.44 0.62
CA VAL A 188 -21.71 -1.85 0.27
C VAL A 188 -22.19 -2.66 1.47
N LEU A 189 -21.64 -2.43 2.67
CA LEU A 189 -22.05 -3.12 3.90
C LEU A 189 -23.47 -2.77 4.34
N GLU A 190 -23.99 -1.63 3.91
CA GLU A 190 -25.34 -1.13 4.21
C GLU A 190 -26.40 -1.66 3.23
N ARG A 191 -26.02 -2.44 2.21
CA ARG A 191 -26.96 -3.03 1.27
C ARG A 191 -27.81 -4.11 1.93
N GLU A 192 -29.08 -4.13 1.57
CA GLU A 192 -30.00 -5.20 1.97
C GLU A 192 -29.54 -6.55 1.38
N ASN A 193 -29.68 -7.62 2.17
CA ASN A 193 -29.39 -9.00 1.75
C ASN A 193 -27.96 -9.23 1.20
N LEU A 194 -26.96 -8.58 1.78
CA LEU A 194 -25.57 -8.74 1.36
C LEU A 194 -25.08 -10.19 1.58
N ASP A 195 -24.63 -10.82 0.49
CA ASP A 195 -24.08 -12.18 0.50
C ASP A 195 -22.85 -12.28 1.44
N PRO A 196 -22.78 -13.27 2.36
CA PRO A 196 -21.68 -13.37 3.33
C PRO A 196 -20.24 -13.27 2.77
N PRO A 197 -19.90 -13.84 1.59
CA PRO A 197 -18.59 -13.64 0.98
C PRO A 197 -18.28 -12.18 0.63
N ILE A 198 -19.28 -11.41 0.20
CA ILE A 198 -19.13 -9.98 -0.12
C ILE A 198 -18.96 -9.18 1.15
N ARG A 199 -19.78 -9.47 2.16
CA ARG A 199 -19.66 -8.85 3.48
C ARG A 199 -18.25 -9.03 4.05
N ASN A 200 -17.73 -10.25 4.01
CA ASN A 200 -16.38 -10.57 4.48
C ASN A 200 -15.30 -9.81 3.69
N ALA A 201 -15.44 -9.72 2.37
CA ALA A 201 -14.53 -8.98 1.50
C ALA A 201 -14.55 -7.47 1.80
N ALA A 202 -15.73 -6.88 2.00
CA ALA A 202 -15.89 -5.47 2.34
C ALA A 202 -15.26 -5.15 3.71
N LEU A 203 -15.52 -5.95 4.74
CA LEU A 203 -14.89 -5.78 6.06
C LEU A 203 -13.35 -5.91 6.01
N ALA A 204 -12.85 -6.90 5.25
CA ALA A 204 -11.41 -7.07 5.05
C ALA A 204 -10.80 -5.88 4.30
N THR A 205 -11.52 -5.34 3.32
CA THR A 205 -11.12 -4.14 2.57
C THR A 205 -11.02 -2.92 3.49
N LEU A 206 -12.04 -2.67 4.33
CA LEU A 206 -11.98 -1.59 5.31
C LEU A 206 -10.75 -1.69 6.23
N ALA A 207 -10.44 -2.89 6.72
CA ALA A 207 -9.26 -3.11 7.55
C ALA A 207 -7.96 -2.82 6.78
N ALA A 208 -7.85 -3.29 5.54
CA ALA A 208 -6.70 -3.04 4.68
C ALA A 208 -6.50 -1.55 4.39
N LEU A 209 -7.58 -0.80 4.12
CA LEU A 209 -7.52 0.64 3.87
C LEU A 209 -7.08 1.43 5.12
N SER A 210 -7.41 0.94 6.33
CA SER A 210 -7.01 1.54 7.60
C SER A 210 -7.23 3.06 7.67
N THR A 211 -8.32 3.57 7.08
CA THR A 211 -8.71 4.98 7.21
C THR A 211 -9.44 5.20 8.54
N PRO A 212 -9.50 6.43 9.04
CA PRO A 212 -10.29 6.74 10.23
C PRO A 212 -11.76 6.33 10.10
N ALA A 213 -12.36 6.49 8.92
CA ALA A 213 -13.74 6.07 8.67
C ALA A 213 -13.89 4.54 8.72
N SER A 214 -12.99 3.80 8.06
CA SER A 214 -12.95 2.34 8.11
C SER A 214 -12.80 1.81 9.53
N ALA A 215 -11.84 2.35 10.29
CA ALA A 215 -11.58 1.92 11.67
C ALA A 215 -12.80 2.14 12.57
N LYS A 216 -13.42 3.33 12.49
CA LYS A 216 -14.63 3.67 13.27
C LYS A 216 -15.83 2.83 12.88
N HIS A 217 -16.02 2.55 11.59
CA HIS A 217 -17.12 1.70 11.14
C HIS A 217 -16.95 0.25 11.59
N LEU A 218 -15.75 -0.31 11.47
CA LEU A 218 -15.44 -1.64 12.01
C LEU A 218 -15.65 -1.71 13.53
N LEU A 219 -15.28 -0.67 14.28
CA LEU A 219 -15.51 -0.61 15.72
C LEU A 219 -17.01 -0.55 16.04
N LYS A 220 -17.79 0.23 15.29
CA LYS A 220 -19.25 0.27 15.43
C LYS A 220 -19.86 -1.12 15.29
N LEU A 221 -19.53 -1.84 14.21
CA LEU A 221 -20.04 -3.20 13.99
C LEU A 221 -19.56 -4.18 15.08
N ALA A 222 -18.32 -4.06 15.53
CA ALA A 222 -17.79 -4.89 16.62
C ALA A 222 -18.54 -4.64 17.96
N ARG A 223 -18.99 -3.41 18.23
CA ARG A 223 -19.85 -3.06 19.37
C ARG A 223 -21.27 -3.63 19.24
N GLU A 224 -21.70 -3.92 18.02
CA GLU A 224 -22.96 -4.61 17.69
C GLU A 224 -22.79 -6.15 17.64
N ASP A 225 -21.79 -6.67 18.35
CA ASP A 225 -21.46 -8.11 18.46
C ASP A 225 -21.08 -8.80 17.13
N ASP A 226 -20.68 -8.05 16.10
CA ASP A 226 -20.13 -8.64 14.88
C ASP A 226 -18.69 -9.15 15.09
N ALA A 227 -18.58 -10.45 15.36
CA ALA A 227 -17.30 -11.14 15.52
C ALA A 227 -16.37 -11.04 14.30
N THR A 228 -16.92 -10.93 13.08
CA THR A 228 -16.11 -10.78 11.88
C THR A 228 -15.51 -9.38 11.79
N ALA A 229 -16.32 -8.35 12.06
CA ALA A 229 -15.83 -6.97 12.11
C ALA A 229 -14.74 -6.82 13.19
N LEU A 230 -14.95 -7.38 14.38
CA LEU A 230 -13.94 -7.39 15.45
C LEU A 230 -12.62 -8.02 14.98
N LYS A 231 -12.67 -9.18 14.32
CA LYS A 231 -11.47 -9.84 13.79
C LYS A 231 -10.75 -9.01 12.73
N GLN A 232 -11.47 -8.23 11.93
CA GLN A 232 -10.85 -7.35 10.93
C GLN A 232 -10.31 -6.06 11.58
N LEU A 233 -10.97 -5.53 12.60
CA LEU A 233 -10.52 -4.39 13.39
C LEU A 233 -9.13 -4.62 14.00
N GLU A 234 -8.83 -5.85 14.44
CA GLU A 234 -7.51 -6.23 14.97
C GLU A 234 -6.38 -6.23 13.93
N LYS A 235 -6.71 -6.17 12.63
CA LYS A 235 -5.74 -6.20 11.52
C LYS A 235 -5.43 -4.81 10.96
N LEU A 236 -5.97 -3.75 11.58
CA LEU A 236 -5.62 -2.40 11.19
C LEU A 236 -4.10 -2.20 11.26
N THR A 237 -3.62 -1.31 10.42
CA THR A 237 -2.27 -0.77 10.58
C THR A 237 -2.22 0.19 11.79
N PRO A 238 -1.02 0.51 12.31
CA PRO A 238 -0.88 1.51 13.36
C PRO A 238 -1.60 2.83 13.03
N ILE A 239 -1.51 3.32 11.78
CA ILE A 239 -2.20 4.55 11.37
C ILE A 239 -3.72 4.45 11.48
N GLY A 240 -4.31 3.29 11.14
CA GLY A 240 -5.75 3.06 11.31
C GLY A 240 -6.16 3.03 12.78
N ALA A 241 -5.32 2.46 13.65
CA ALA A 241 -5.54 2.42 15.09
C ALA A 241 -5.46 3.80 15.77
N GLU A 242 -4.81 4.79 15.15
CA GLU A 242 -4.78 6.17 15.65
C GLU A 242 -6.19 6.73 15.87
N ALA A 243 -7.12 6.41 14.96
CA ALA A 243 -8.51 6.86 15.04
C ALA A 243 -9.31 6.21 16.18
N LEU A 244 -8.77 5.17 16.83
CA LEU A 244 -9.41 4.43 17.92
C LEU A 244 -8.85 4.81 19.30
N LEU A 245 -7.79 5.62 19.38
CA LEU A 245 -7.16 5.96 20.66
C LEU A 245 -8.12 6.64 21.63
N ASP A 246 -8.94 7.55 21.12
CA ASP A 246 -9.96 8.26 21.91
C ASP A 246 -11.19 7.40 22.20
N GLU A 247 -11.31 6.24 21.55
CA GLU A 247 -12.43 5.31 21.70
C GLU A 247 -12.12 4.19 22.71
N ILE A 248 -10.88 4.08 23.23
CA ILE A 248 -10.49 3.04 24.20
C ILE A 248 -11.29 3.17 25.50
N THR A 249 -11.74 4.38 25.83
CA THR A 249 -12.63 4.65 26.96
C THR A 249 -13.95 5.21 26.47
N ASP A 250 -15.05 4.78 27.06
CA ASP A 250 -16.34 5.43 26.87
C ASP A 250 -16.44 6.75 27.66
N LYS A 251 -17.60 7.41 27.56
CA LYS A 251 -17.85 8.70 28.20
C LYS A 251 -17.87 8.63 29.74
N ASP A 252 -18.10 7.45 30.30
CA ASP A 252 -18.15 7.21 31.74
C ASP A 252 -16.80 6.68 32.28
N GLY A 253 -15.80 6.55 31.40
CA GLY A 253 -14.47 6.06 31.74
C GLY A 253 -14.35 4.53 31.78
N ASN A 254 -15.36 3.78 31.32
CA ASN A 254 -15.22 2.34 31.14
C ASN A 254 -14.38 2.04 29.90
N VAL A 255 -13.62 0.95 29.95
CA VAL A 255 -12.78 0.56 28.82
C VAL A 255 -13.60 -0.15 27.75
N ASP A 256 -13.62 0.41 26.56
CA ASP A 256 -14.04 -0.28 25.35
C ASP A 256 -12.98 -1.33 24.98
N PHE A 257 -13.28 -2.58 25.30
CA PHE A 257 -12.34 -3.66 25.07
C PHE A 257 -12.08 -3.94 23.58
N ALA A 258 -13.03 -3.65 22.69
CA ALA A 258 -12.83 -3.84 21.25
C ALA A 258 -11.82 -2.81 20.70
N ALA A 259 -11.97 -1.54 21.07
CA ALA A 259 -11.02 -0.49 20.73
C ALA A 259 -9.65 -0.74 21.36
N TYR A 260 -9.59 -1.09 22.65
CA TYR A 260 -8.36 -1.46 23.35
C TYR A 260 -7.61 -2.58 22.63
N ASN A 261 -8.29 -3.70 22.37
CA ASN A 261 -7.67 -4.88 21.77
C ASN A 261 -7.22 -4.61 20.33
N ALA A 262 -8.00 -3.85 19.55
CA ALA A 262 -7.60 -3.43 18.22
C ALA A 262 -6.32 -2.59 18.22
N VAL A 263 -6.21 -1.60 19.11
CA VAL A 263 -5.01 -0.75 19.24
C VAL A 263 -3.80 -1.59 19.65
N VAL A 264 -3.96 -2.45 20.65
CA VAL A 264 -2.90 -3.36 21.10
C VAL A 264 -2.38 -4.22 19.95
N ARG A 265 -3.27 -4.86 19.18
CA ARG A 265 -2.91 -5.78 18.10
C ARG A 265 -2.24 -5.05 16.94
N SER A 266 -2.86 -3.96 16.48
CA SER A 266 -2.39 -3.15 15.36
C SER A 266 -1.01 -2.54 15.63
N CYS A 267 -0.78 -2.09 16.87
CA CYS A 267 0.48 -1.49 17.32
C CYS A 267 1.47 -2.51 17.91
N ARG A 268 1.13 -3.81 17.91
CA ARG A 268 1.96 -4.91 18.46
C ARG A 268 2.45 -4.67 19.88
N ILE A 269 1.57 -4.15 20.74
CA ILE A 269 1.89 -3.83 22.14
C ILE A 269 2.01 -5.11 22.96
N ALA A 270 3.13 -5.26 23.65
CA ALA A 270 3.39 -6.42 24.48
C ALA A 270 2.58 -6.43 25.80
N ALA A 271 2.36 -7.64 26.31
CA ALA A 271 1.67 -7.92 27.57
C ALA A 271 0.30 -7.25 27.73
N PRO A 272 -0.63 -7.42 26.76
CA PRO A 272 -1.96 -6.85 26.89
C PRO A 272 -2.77 -7.51 28.00
N LYS A 273 -3.70 -6.75 28.57
CA LYS A 273 -4.65 -7.24 29.57
C LYS A 273 -5.88 -7.84 28.90
N ALA A 274 -6.38 -8.93 29.46
CA ALA A 274 -7.60 -9.57 28.98
C ALA A 274 -8.85 -8.79 29.44
N LYS A 275 -10.00 -9.01 28.79
CA LYS A 275 -11.28 -8.36 29.15
C LYS A 275 -11.60 -8.46 30.64
N LYS A 276 -11.41 -9.65 31.23
CA LYS A 276 -11.61 -9.94 32.66
C LYS A 276 -10.78 -9.06 33.60
N PHE A 277 -9.61 -8.55 33.17
CA PHE A 277 -8.85 -7.59 33.97
C PHE A 277 -9.65 -6.30 34.15
N PHE A 278 -10.22 -5.75 33.08
CA PHE A 278 -10.98 -4.50 33.12
C PHE A 278 -12.31 -4.65 33.88
N GLU A 279 -12.92 -5.83 33.84
CA GLU A 279 -14.14 -6.13 34.61
C GLU A 279 -13.92 -6.15 36.13
N ASN A 280 -12.68 -6.40 36.59
CA ASN A 280 -12.35 -6.57 38.02
C ASN A 280 -11.40 -5.52 38.58
N ALA A 281 -10.72 -4.75 37.73
CA ALA A 281 -9.74 -3.76 38.15
C ALA A 281 -10.43 -2.53 38.74
N ALA A 282 -9.81 -1.94 39.77
CA ALA A 282 -10.22 -0.61 40.23
C ALA A 282 -10.05 0.42 39.09
N PRO A 283 -10.93 1.44 38.98
CA PRO A 283 -10.88 2.41 37.87
C PRO A 283 -9.51 3.06 37.66
N ALA A 284 -8.81 3.43 38.74
CA ALA A 284 -7.46 4.00 38.68
C ALA A 284 -6.40 3.04 38.11
N VAL A 285 -6.59 1.73 38.28
CA VAL A 285 -5.68 0.70 37.75
C VAL A 285 -5.97 0.45 36.26
N ALA A 286 -7.25 0.41 35.88
CA ALA A 286 -7.67 0.34 34.48
C ALA A 286 -7.18 1.57 33.68
N ALA A 287 -7.33 2.78 34.24
CA ALA A 287 -6.86 4.02 33.63
C ALA A 287 -5.35 4.02 33.38
N LYS A 288 -4.53 3.56 34.34
CA LYS A 288 -3.07 3.43 34.15
C LYS A 288 -2.70 2.49 33.01
N GLU A 289 -3.44 1.39 32.84
CA GLU A 289 -3.22 0.48 31.72
C GLU A 289 -3.59 1.13 30.38
N VAL A 290 -4.69 1.88 30.33
CA VAL A 290 -5.08 2.65 29.14
C VAL A 290 -4.02 3.70 28.79
N GLU A 291 -3.57 4.49 29.76
CA GLU A 291 -2.50 5.50 29.57
C GLU A 291 -1.22 4.87 29.01
N ARG A 292 -0.81 3.72 29.56
CA ARG A 292 0.34 2.95 29.06
C ARG A 292 0.15 2.54 27.60
N VAL A 293 -1.00 1.95 27.27
CA VAL A 293 -1.30 1.49 25.91
C VAL A 293 -1.37 2.65 24.92
N VAL A 294 -2.02 3.76 25.28
CA VAL A 294 -2.08 4.97 24.46
C VAL A 294 -0.69 5.54 24.21
N GLY A 295 0.15 5.64 25.25
CA GLY A 295 1.53 6.12 25.12
C GLY A 295 2.35 5.27 24.15
N LEU A 296 2.32 3.95 24.30
CA LEU A 296 3.03 3.01 23.43
C LEU A 296 2.47 3.02 21.99
N ALA A 297 1.16 3.12 21.83
CA ALA A 297 0.52 3.21 20.53
C ALA A 297 0.95 4.47 19.77
N LYS A 298 1.00 5.63 20.43
CA LYS A 298 1.49 6.89 19.83
C LYS A 298 2.92 6.75 19.30
N THR A 299 3.82 6.09 20.05
CA THR A 299 5.18 5.80 19.59
C THR A 299 5.19 4.85 18.39
N ALA A 300 4.38 3.78 18.42
CA ALA A 300 4.27 2.84 17.30
C ALA A 300 3.74 3.52 16.02
N ILE A 301 2.75 4.40 16.14
CA ILE A 301 2.18 5.20 15.06
C ILE A 301 3.24 6.14 14.47
N GLN A 302 3.97 6.86 15.31
CA GLN A 302 5.05 7.76 14.88
C GLN A 302 6.14 7.01 14.09
N ASN A 303 6.57 5.86 14.59
CA ASN A 303 7.53 5.00 13.88
C ASN A 303 6.96 4.50 12.55
N TRP A 304 5.69 4.10 12.52
CA TRP A 304 5.04 3.66 11.29
C TRP A 304 4.96 4.79 10.26
N LYS A 305 4.59 6.02 10.66
CA LYS A 305 4.56 7.20 9.78
C LYS A 305 5.95 7.49 9.22
N ARG A 306 7.00 7.50 10.04
CA ARG A 306 8.38 7.69 9.56
C ARG A 306 8.81 6.68 8.49
N ASP A 307 8.36 5.43 8.63
CA ASP A 307 8.79 4.34 7.75
C ASP A 307 7.88 4.19 6.51
N ASN A 308 6.64 4.71 6.56
CA ASN A 308 5.60 4.47 5.53
C ASN A 308 4.94 5.75 4.95
N GLU A 309 5.17 6.94 5.51
CA GLU A 309 4.77 8.25 4.97
C GLU A 309 6.02 9.06 4.54
#